data_AF-A0A919UAR4-F1
#
_entry.id   AF-A0A919UAR4-F1
#
_cell.length_a   1.000
_cell.length_b   1.000
_cell.length_c   1.000
_cell.angle_alpha   90.00
_cell.angle_beta   90.00
_cell.angle_gamma   90.00
#
_symmetry.space_group_name_H-M   'P 1'
#
loop_
_entity.id
_entity.type
_entity.pdbx_description
1 polymer ?
#
loop_
_entity_poly.entity_id
_entity_poly.type
_entity_poly.pdbx_seq_one_letter_code
_entity_poly.pdbx_strand_id
1 'polypeptide(L)'
;MLIAGPAWTAKADSPQDTGRQPLAVEAVTAAHAGELIPGVITTTPHARYLSLHAAVAAEARRLGWGSADQPAFRRLLRRAEVVLAAVSAQHAGAEPALHRRLGGKQVPHGINAVKRWKLDNNDFMIDIAAVADEYSNSLDGFYGTYSGIESVLGLVIRDTVPAPGPASAAGELAALNEIIKLASMRAKLSTKELNGLSHLCLCQVGSAPDGQNLRRAFFGSLGQSDEVTTVHRLSAGVVVAALAGQRTDDEVSLLMDRLCCFTPDLSAVLPDAGLRLHALRWRGALLRNWSVWAWRMLWAALVDPLQKPGSRAIATASFVAGLPEATVQSVLVDGLPPLTDSLGNLEPAEHMVLAAVRGRWSVLHMLQLLAIGAQRADNLDGVSRDAFLRFDQTGLGPSWVRKWLEQDADRPLPDAAASLAGEMFTRAEKVSRQKMQWTRRGLRMPTRLRTIGDQLRLEGEEGDGRASLRLETFTSVLHQLGILGVTKNGRQWMRGPHQPQAHA
;
A
#
# COMPACT_ATOMS: atom_id res chain seq x y z
N MET A 1 23.28 27.15 32.31
CA MET A 1 22.91 25.98 31.50
C MET A 1 22.85 26.43 30.04
N LEU A 2 23.94 26.25 29.30
CA LEU A 2 23.99 26.57 27.87
C LEU A 2 23.27 25.45 27.11
N ILE A 3 22.17 25.78 26.44
CA ILE A 3 21.58 24.89 25.44
C ILE A 3 22.48 25.02 24.21
N ALA A 4 23.39 24.07 24.03
CA ALA A 4 24.04 23.86 22.75
C ALA A 4 22.94 23.62 21.71
N GLY A 5 23.08 24.26 20.53
CA GLY A 5 22.14 24.16 19.43
C GLY A 5 21.77 22.73 19.05
N PRO A 6 20.74 22.52 18.20
CA PRO A 6 20.13 21.22 17.97
C PRO A 6 21.21 20.20 17.57
N ALA A 7 21.56 19.31 18.50
CA ALA A 7 22.44 18.20 18.20
C ALA A 7 21.68 17.29 17.23
N TRP A 8 22.14 17.26 15.98
CA TRP A 8 21.84 16.21 15.03
C TRP A 8 22.00 14.90 15.79
N THR A 9 20.91 14.17 16.03
CA THR A 9 20.98 12.98 16.87
C THR A 9 21.94 11.99 16.21
N ALA A 10 23.11 11.79 16.81
CA ALA A 10 24.19 10.96 16.27
C ALA A 10 23.84 9.47 16.24
N LYS A 11 22.71 9.09 16.85
CA LYS A 11 22.17 7.74 16.90
C LYS A 11 20.65 7.78 16.81
N ALA A 12 20.06 6.88 16.02
CA ALA A 12 18.63 6.59 16.08
C ALA A 12 18.29 5.85 17.39
N ASP A 13 17.38 6.40 18.20
CA ASP A 13 16.88 5.76 19.42
C ASP A 13 15.74 4.76 19.12
N SER A 14 15.14 4.84 17.93
CA SER A 14 13.98 4.06 17.50
C SER A 14 13.91 3.92 15.96
N PRO A 15 13.21 2.91 15.42
CA PRO A 15 12.97 2.78 13.98
C PRO A 15 12.27 4.00 13.36
N GLN A 16 11.52 4.75 14.16
CA GLN A 16 10.83 5.96 13.75
C GLN A 16 11.83 7.12 13.55
N ASP A 17 13.04 7.06 14.12
CA ASP A 17 14.09 8.09 14.01
C ASP A 17 14.86 8.04 12.70
N THR A 18 14.73 6.94 11.98
CA THR A 18 15.28 6.81 10.62
C THR A 18 14.57 7.76 9.66
N GLY A 19 13.33 8.18 9.93
CA GLY A 19 12.57 8.93 8.94
C GLY A 19 12.29 8.09 7.69
N ARG A 20 11.24 8.48 6.97
CA ARG A 20 10.81 7.83 5.73
C ARG A 20 10.45 8.93 4.74
N GLN A 21 10.60 8.62 3.45
CA GLN A 21 10.22 9.50 2.35
C GLN A 21 11.02 10.83 2.40
N PRO A 22 12.35 10.78 2.22
CA PRO A 22 13.22 11.94 2.37
C PRO A 22 12.90 13.03 1.34
N LEU A 23 12.50 12.66 0.12
CA LEU A 23 12.10 13.64 -0.90
C LEU A 23 10.63 14.09 -0.78
N ALA A 24 9.83 13.41 0.05
CA ALA A 24 8.38 13.56 0.19
C ALA A 24 7.58 13.33 -1.12
N VAL A 25 8.18 12.71 -2.13
CA VAL A 25 7.54 12.43 -3.43
C VAL A 25 6.41 11.42 -3.32
N GLU A 26 6.42 10.55 -2.31
CA GLU A 26 5.41 9.50 -2.12
C GLU A 26 4.06 10.02 -1.61
N ALA A 27 4.01 11.27 -1.14
CA ALA A 27 2.76 11.89 -0.70
C ALA A 27 1.71 11.92 -1.83
N VAL A 28 2.14 12.13 -3.08
CA VAL A 28 1.24 12.12 -4.25
C VAL A 28 0.65 10.73 -4.49
N THR A 29 1.45 9.66 -4.41
CA THR A 29 0.96 8.27 -4.54
C THR A 29 -0.02 7.93 -3.42
N ALA A 30 0.27 8.37 -2.19
CA ALA A 30 -0.62 8.16 -1.05
C ALA A 30 -1.96 8.92 -1.21
N ALA A 31 -1.93 10.13 -1.76
CA ALA A 31 -3.12 10.92 -2.05
C ALA A 31 -3.97 10.28 -3.15
N HIS A 32 -3.35 9.88 -4.27
CA HIS A 32 -4.05 9.12 -5.33
C HIS A 32 -4.68 7.84 -4.82
N ALA A 33 -3.96 7.05 -4.02
CA ALA A 33 -4.52 5.85 -3.42
C ALA A 33 -5.72 6.18 -2.50
N GLY A 34 -5.66 7.29 -1.76
CA GLY A 34 -6.76 7.77 -0.93
C GLY A 34 -8.01 8.18 -1.72
N GLU A 35 -7.84 8.68 -2.94
CA GLU A 35 -8.94 9.09 -3.82
C GLU A 35 -9.49 7.93 -4.65
N LEU A 36 -8.65 6.97 -5.04
CA LEU A 36 -9.05 5.87 -5.92
C LEU A 36 -9.55 4.65 -5.13
N ILE A 37 -9.03 4.42 -3.93
CA ILE A 37 -9.46 3.35 -3.02
C ILE A 37 -9.43 3.84 -1.56
N PRO A 38 -10.34 4.77 -1.21
CA PRO A 38 -10.39 5.40 0.10
C PRO A 38 -10.42 4.38 1.25
N GLY A 39 -9.74 4.71 2.35
CA GLY A 39 -9.65 3.87 3.54
C GLY A 39 -8.67 2.69 3.44
N VAL A 40 -8.55 2.03 2.27
CA VAL A 40 -7.64 0.88 2.08
C VAL A 40 -6.21 1.32 2.35
N ILE A 41 -5.44 0.57 3.14
CA ILE A 41 -4.01 0.80 3.39
C ILE A 41 -3.21 -0.48 3.17
N THR A 42 -1.89 -0.38 3.02
CA THR A 42 -1.04 -1.54 2.68
C THR A 42 -1.06 -2.66 3.72
N THR A 43 -1.41 -2.34 4.96
CA THR A 43 -1.40 -3.27 6.11
C THR A 43 -2.79 -3.84 6.46
N THR A 44 -3.81 -3.60 5.64
CA THR A 44 -5.16 -4.15 5.81
C THR A 44 -5.55 -5.14 4.70
N PRO A 45 -4.77 -6.23 4.46
CA PRO A 45 -5.03 -7.13 3.34
C PRO A 45 -6.18 -8.13 3.59
N HIS A 46 -6.72 -8.22 4.80
CA HIS A 46 -7.69 -9.25 5.17
C HIS A 46 -9.10 -8.68 5.35
N ALA A 47 -10.03 -9.12 4.51
CA ALA A 47 -11.41 -8.66 4.58
C ALA A 47 -12.08 -9.08 5.90
N ARG A 48 -11.85 -10.32 6.36
CA ARG A 48 -12.55 -10.85 7.55
C ARG A 48 -12.19 -10.17 8.87
N TYR A 49 -11.04 -9.48 8.96
CA TYR A 49 -10.71 -8.67 10.13
C TYR A 49 -11.65 -7.45 10.28
N LEU A 50 -12.10 -6.86 9.16
CA LEU A 50 -13.07 -5.77 9.16
C LEU A 50 -14.39 -6.19 9.83
N SER A 51 -14.89 -7.37 9.44
CA SER A 51 -16.10 -7.95 10.04
C SER A 51 -15.87 -8.36 11.50
N LEU A 52 -14.70 -8.89 11.83
CA LEU A 52 -14.38 -9.30 13.19
C LEU A 52 -14.44 -8.11 14.15
N HIS A 53 -13.78 -7.00 13.83
CA HIS A 53 -13.77 -5.83 14.71
C HIS A 53 -15.18 -5.22 14.84
N ALA A 54 -15.95 -5.17 13.73
CA ALA A 54 -17.35 -4.76 13.78
C ALA A 54 -18.22 -5.68 14.66
N ALA A 55 -17.99 -6.99 14.61
CA ALA A 55 -18.71 -7.96 15.44
C ALA A 55 -18.34 -7.82 16.93
N VAL A 56 -17.07 -7.58 17.26
CA VAL A 56 -16.63 -7.32 18.64
C VAL A 56 -17.21 -5.99 19.15
N ALA A 57 -17.29 -4.96 18.32
CA ALA A 57 -17.98 -3.71 18.67
C ALA A 57 -19.48 -3.93 18.91
N ALA A 58 -20.13 -4.78 18.11
CA ALA A 58 -21.53 -5.14 18.31
C ALA A 58 -21.76 -5.88 19.62
N GLU A 59 -20.86 -6.79 19.98
CA GLU A 59 -20.89 -7.47 21.26
C GLU A 59 -20.68 -6.49 22.43
N ALA A 60 -19.72 -5.56 22.32
CA ALA A 60 -19.51 -4.53 23.32
C ALA A 60 -20.77 -3.68 23.55
N ARG A 61 -21.46 -3.27 22.47
CA ARG A 61 -22.74 -2.56 22.56
C ARG A 61 -23.81 -3.44 23.22
N ARG A 62 -23.90 -4.73 22.88
CA ARG A 62 -24.84 -5.68 23.49
C ARG A 62 -24.61 -5.84 25.00
N LEU A 63 -23.36 -5.79 25.43
CA LEU A 63 -22.95 -5.86 26.83
C LEU A 63 -23.07 -4.52 27.58
N GLY A 64 -23.43 -3.43 26.88
CA GLY A 64 -23.53 -2.10 27.47
C GLY A 64 -22.17 -1.49 27.83
N TRP A 65 -21.09 -1.93 27.20
CA TRP A 65 -19.73 -1.46 27.48
C TRP A 65 -19.53 -0.01 27.05
N GLY A 66 -18.94 0.78 27.95
CA GLY A 66 -18.53 2.17 27.71
C GLY A 66 -17.03 2.36 27.96
N SER A 67 -16.61 3.62 28.13
CA SER A 67 -15.18 3.96 28.31
C SER A 67 -14.51 3.24 29.50
N ALA A 68 -15.26 2.94 30.57
CA ALA A 68 -14.75 2.19 31.72
C ALA A 68 -14.39 0.73 31.38
N ASP A 69 -15.01 0.17 30.34
CA ASP A 69 -14.83 -1.21 29.92
C ASP A 69 -13.74 -1.39 28.86
N GLN A 70 -12.98 -0.33 28.54
CA GLN A 70 -11.89 -0.39 27.55
C GLN A 70 -10.92 -1.55 27.78
N PRO A 71 -10.49 -1.88 29.01
CA PRO A 71 -9.63 -3.05 29.25
C PRO A 71 -10.31 -4.38 28.88
N ALA A 72 -11.61 -4.52 29.16
CA ALA A 72 -12.39 -5.71 28.82
C ALA A 72 -12.59 -5.84 27.31
N PHE A 73 -12.89 -4.73 26.63
CA PHE A 73 -12.96 -4.64 25.18
C PHE A 73 -11.65 -5.09 24.52
N ARG A 74 -10.51 -4.49 24.92
CA ARG A 74 -9.19 -4.84 24.40
C ARG A 74 -8.88 -6.32 24.58
N ARG A 75 -9.19 -6.87 25.76
CA ARG A 75 -8.98 -8.29 26.05
C ARG A 75 -9.78 -9.17 25.10
N LEU A 76 -11.08 -8.89 24.91
CA LEU A 76 -11.94 -9.66 24.01
C LEU A 76 -11.46 -9.57 22.56
N LEU A 77 -11.21 -8.35 22.08
CA LEU A 77 -10.73 -8.09 20.73
C LEU A 77 -9.45 -8.88 20.41
N ARG A 78 -8.43 -8.75 21.26
CA ARG A 78 -7.13 -9.42 21.07
C ARG A 78 -7.29 -10.95 21.02
N ARG A 79 -8.12 -11.51 21.90
CA ARG A 79 -8.38 -12.95 21.95
C ARG A 79 -9.17 -13.42 20.72
N ALA A 80 -10.10 -12.61 20.21
CA ALA A 80 -10.83 -12.89 18.99
C ALA A 80 -9.91 -12.88 17.74
N GLU A 81 -8.98 -11.93 17.65
CA GLU A 81 -7.96 -11.90 16.58
C GLU A 81 -7.08 -13.17 16.61
N VAL A 82 -6.68 -13.63 17.80
CA VAL A 82 -5.93 -14.89 17.97
C VAL A 82 -6.73 -16.10 17.52
N VAL A 83 -8.02 -16.20 17.88
CA VAL A 83 -8.88 -17.32 17.46
C VAL A 83 -9.01 -17.35 15.94
N LEU A 84 -9.23 -16.20 15.28
CA LEU A 84 -9.29 -16.13 13.82
C LEU A 84 -7.96 -16.56 13.17
N ALA A 85 -6.83 -16.08 13.70
CA ALA A 85 -5.51 -16.42 13.19
C ALA A 85 -5.18 -17.91 13.38
N ALA A 86 -5.52 -18.48 14.54
CA ALA A 86 -5.37 -19.89 14.88
C ALA A 86 -6.12 -20.82 13.92
N VAL A 87 -7.43 -20.59 13.75
CA VAL A 87 -8.26 -21.36 12.83
C VAL A 87 -7.73 -21.26 11.41
N SER A 88 -7.35 -20.06 10.99
CA SER A 88 -6.82 -19.84 9.64
C SER A 88 -5.47 -20.52 9.41
N ALA A 89 -4.59 -20.51 10.41
CA ALA A 89 -3.33 -21.23 10.37
C ALA A 89 -3.53 -22.75 10.24
N GLN A 90 -4.46 -23.29 11.03
CA GLN A 90 -4.76 -24.72 11.03
C GLN A 90 -5.37 -25.14 9.68
N HIS A 91 -6.36 -24.41 9.18
CA HIS A 91 -6.98 -24.70 7.88
C HIS A 91 -5.97 -24.57 6.73
N ALA A 92 -5.10 -23.55 6.74
CA ALA A 92 -4.05 -23.42 5.74
C ALA A 92 -3.02 -24.56 5.76
N GLY A 93 -2.79 -25.17 6.93
CA GLY A 93 -1.94 -26.35 7.06
C GLY A 93 -2.63 -27.64 6.59
N ALA A 94 -3.91 -27.81 6.92
CA ALA A 94 -4.70 -28.99 6.55
C ALA A 94 -5.06 -29.01 5.05
N GLU A 95 -5.46 -27.86 4.49
CA GLU A 95 -5.94 -27.74 3.11
C GLU A 95 -5.30 -26.54 2.37
N PRO A 96 -3.97 -26.56 2.16
CA PRO A 96 -3.22 -25.41 1.62
C PRO A 96 -3.71 -24.95 0.24
N ALA A 97 -4.09 -25.89 -0.64
CA ALA A 97 -4.59 -25.58 -1.97
C ALA A 97 -5.96 -24.88 -1.93
N LEU A 98 -6.87 -25.37 -1.09
CA LEU A 98 -8.19 -24.76 -0.92
C LEU A 98 -8.09 -23.38 -0.27
N HIS A 99 -7.32 -23.27 0.83
CA HIS A 99 -7.10 -22.01 1.52
C HIS A 99 -6.53 -20.95 0.58
N ARG A 100 -5.49 -21.30 -0.22
CA ARG A 100 -4.89 -20.36 -1.18
C ARG A 100 -5.87 -19.96 -2.29
N ARG A 101 -6.70 -20.89 -2.76
CA ARG A 101 -7.71 -20.61 -3.80
C ARG A 101 -8.77 -19.62 -3.33
N LEU A 102 -9.17 -19.69 -2.06
CA LEU A 102 -10.24 -18.86 -1.51
C LEU A 102 -9.74 -17.56 -0.87
N GLY A 103 -8.64 -17.60 -0.12
CA GLY A 103 -8.13 -16.47 0.67
C GLY A 103 -6.84 -15.83 0.14
N GLY A 104 -6.26 -16.38 -0.92
CA GLY A 104 -5.01 -15.89 -1.50
C GLY A 104 -3.76 -16.34 -0.76
N LYS A 105 -2.64 -15.65 -1.01
CA LYS A 105 -1.30 -15.97 -0.46
C LYS A 105 -1.04 -15.31 0.91
N GLN A 106 -1.88 -14.38 1.35
CA GLN A 106 -1.68 -13.63 2.58
C GLN A 106 -1.96 -14.50 3.83
N VAL A 107 -1.11 -14.36 4.84
CA VAL A 107 -1.23 -15.09 6.12
C VAL A 107 -1.90 -14.20 7.16
N PRO A 108 -2.69 -14.76 8.11
CA PRO A 108 -3.36 -13.94 9.12
C PRO A 108 -2.36 -13.13 9.94
N HIS A 109 -2.83 -12.00 10.45
CA HIS A 109 -2.03 -11.21 11.36
C HIS A 109 -1.75 -11.97 12.67
N GLY A 110 -0.57 -11.77 13.26
CA GLY A 110 -0.15 -12.48 14.49
C GLY A 110 0.27 -13.95 14.27
N ILE A 111 0.31 -14.43 13.03
CA ILE A 111 0.62 -15.84 12.71
C ILE A 111 1.93 -16.35 13.30
N ASN A 112 2.96 -15.50 13.42
CA ASN A 112 4.25 -15.91 13.97
C ASN A 112 4.12 -16.26 15.45
N ALA A 113 3.32 -15.52 16.22
CA ALA A 113 3.04 -15.88 17.60
C ALA A 113 2.22 -17.17 17.66
N VAL A 114 1.15 -17.29 16.88
CA VAL A 114 0.34 -18.51 16.79
C VAL A 114 1.17 -19.76 16.49
N LYS A 115 2.09 -19.68 15.51
CA LYS A 115 2.93 -20.82 15.11
C LYS A 115 3.95 -21.26 16.15
N ARG A 116 4.37 -20.38 17.08
CA ARG A 116 5.29 -20.76 18.18
C ARG A 116 4.63 -21.72 19.17
N TRP A 117 3.30 -21.77 19.21
CA TRP A 117 2.53 -22.63 20.13
C TRP A 117 2.20 -24.00 19.52
N LYS A 118 3.05 -24.48 18.59
CA LYS A 118 3.07 -25.89 18.16
C LYS A 118 3.85 -26.69 19.20
N LEU A 119 3.27 -27.78 19.71
CA LEU A 119 3.98 -28.73 20.56
C LEU A 119 4.96 -29.56 19.71
N ASP A 120 6.01 -30.08 20.36
CA ASP A 120 7.09 -30.89 19.74
C ASP A 120 6.58 -32.16 19.01
N ASN A 121 5.31 -32.56 19.23
CA ASN A 121 4.66 -33.71 18.60
C ASN A 121 3.72 -33.35 17.43
N ASN A 122 3.86 -32.16 16.82
CA ASN A 122 2.97 -31.62 15.77
C ASN A 122 1.52 -31.33 16.21
N ASP A 123 1.18 -31.45 17.50
CA ASP A 123 -0.11 -31.05 18.02
C ASP A 123 -0.16 -29.54 18.31
N PHE A 124 -1.14 -28.86 17.72
CA PHE A 124 -1.45 -27.47 17.96
C PHE A 124 -2.28 -27.37 19.24
N MET A 125 -1.71 -26.79 20.30
CA MET A 125 -2.49 -26.39 21.47
C MET A 125 -2.24 -24.92 21.77
N ILE A 126 -3.21 -24.08 21.45
CA ILE A 126 -3.07 -22.63 21.56
C ILE A 126 -3.65 -22.19 22.88
N ASP A 127 -2.84 -21.55 23.72
CA ASP A 127 -3.33 -20.75 24.84
C ASP A 127 -3.75 -19.36 24.34
N ILE A 128 -5.07 -19.15 24.25
CA ILE A 128 -5.62 -17.93 23.66
C ILE A 128 -5.18 -16.70 24.44
N ALA A 129 -5.08 -16.78 25.77
CA ALA A 129 -4.67 -15.65 26.60
C ALA A 129 -3.21 -15.31 26.38
N ALA A 130 -2.34 -16.32 26.49
CA ALA A 130 -0.90 -16.11 26.37
C ALA A 130 -0.51 -15.60 24.97
N VAL A 131 -1.10 -16.15 23.91
CA VAL A 131 -0.86 -15.64 22.54
C VAL A 131 -1.41 -14.22 22.38
N ALA A 132 -2.58 -13.91 22.97
CA ALA A 132 -3.17 -12.58 22.91
C ALA A 132 -2.28 -11.51 23.55
N ASP A 133 -1.41 -11.85 24.50
CA ASP A 133 -0.49 -10.89 25.11
C ASP A 133 0.76 -10.64 24.24
N GLU A 134 1.14 -11.58 23.37
CA GLU A 134 2.40 -11.51 22.60
C GLU A 134 2.25 -11.17 21.11
N TYR A 135 1.08 -11.43 20.50
CA TYR A 135 0.98 -11.43 19.03
C TYR A 135 1.11 -10.03 18.39
N SER A 136 0.91 -8.96 19.16
CA SER A 136 0.98 -7.57 18.71
C SER A 136 1.50 -6.65 19.81
N ASN A 137 2.43 -5.75 19.43
CA ASN A 137 2.98 -4.71 20.30
C ASN A 137 2.02 -3.51 20.50
N SER A 138 0.94 -3.42 19.71
CA SER A 138 -0.10 -2.39 19.87
C SER A 138 -1.09 -2.83 20.93
N LEU A 139 -1.50 -1.95 21.85
CA LEU A 139 -2.50 -2.25 22.88
C LEU A 139 -3.83 -2.70 22.27
N ASP A 140 -4.23 -2.06 21.19
CA ASP A 140 -5.49 -2.32 20.48
C ASP A 140 -5.36 -3.43 19.41
N GLY A 141 -4.33 -4.28 19.48
CA GLY A 141 -4.16 -5.35 18.50
C GLY A 141 -3.97 -4.82 17.08
N PHE A 142 -4.64 -5.44 16.10
CA PHE A 142 -4.67 -4.94 14.73
C PHE A 142 -5.83 -3.97 14.46
N TYR A 143 -6.81 -3.82 15.35
CA TYR A 143 -7.88 -2.81 15.22
C TYR A 143 -7.34 -1.40 14.95
N GLY A 144 -6.27 -0.97 15.62
CA GLY A 144 -5.67 0.35 15.38
C GLY A 144 -5.26 0.58 13.91
N THR A 145 -4.87 -0.50 13.21
CA THR A 145 -4.52 -0.47 11.78
C THR A 145 -5.75 -0.46 10.87
N TYR A 146 -6.81 -1.20 11.23
CA TYR A 146 -8.02 -1.35 10.41
C TYR A 146 -9.08 -0.27 10.65
N SER A 147 -9.10 0.36 11.83
CA SER A 147 -10.09 1.39 12.19
C SER A 147 -10.20 2.51 11.16
N GLY A 148 -9.09 2.78 10.44
CA GLY A 148 -9.00 3.53 9.17
C GLY A 148 -10.19 3.29 8.24
N ILE A 149 -10.11 2.14 7.58
CA ILE A 149 -11.06 1.68 6.59
C ILE A 149 -12.41 1.32 7.20
N GLU A 150 -12.45 0.78 8.41
CA GLU A 150 -13.72 0.38 9.04
C GLU A 150 -14.64 1.57 9.28
N SER A 151 -14.07 2.73 9.64
CA SER A 151 -14.85 3.97 9.74
C SER A 151 -15.26 4.53 8.38
N VAL A 152 -14.37 4.47 7.38
CA VAL A 152 -14.69 4.89 6.00
C VAL A 152 -15.84 4.06 5.43
N LEU A 153 -15.87 2.76 5.72
CA LEU A 153 -16.93 1.84 5.31
C LEU A 153 -18.18 1.90 6.20
N GLY A 154 -18.19 2.73 7.25
CA GLY A 154 -19.31 2.80 8.19
C GLY A 154 -19.54 1.53 9.01
N LEU A 155 -18.54 0.63 9.12
CA LEU A 155 -18.62 -0.59 9.93
C LEU A 155 -18.50 -0.28 11.42
N VAL A 156 -17.65 0.68 11.79
CA VAL A 156 -17.43 1.08 13.18
C VAL A 156 -17.42 2.60 13.33
N ILE A 157 -18.02 3.08 14.42
CA ILE A 157 -17.87 4.44 14.92
C ILE A 157 -16.74 4.42 15.94
N ARG A 158 -15.72 5.24 15.72
CA ARG A 158 -14.55 5.29 16.60
C ARG A 158 -14.89 5.97 17.91
N ASP A 159 -14.52 5.29 18.99
CA ASP A 159 -14.53 5.81 20.34
C ASP A 159 -13.53 4.99 21.18
N THR A 160 -13.40 5.31 22.46
CA THR A 160 -12.62 4.57 23.46
C THR A 160 -12.96 3.09 23.48
N VAL A 161 -14.26 2.77 23.40
CA VAL A 161 -14.81 1.46 23.05
C VAL A 161 -15.62 1.66 21.77
N PRO A 162 -15.20 1.11 20.62
CA PRO A 162 -15.86 1.29 19.35
C PRO A 162 -17.31 0.81 19.37
N ALA A 163 -18.17 1.52 18.64
CA ALA A 163 -19.58 1.16 18.49
C ALA A 163 -19.86 0.71 17.04
N PRO A 164 -20.82 -0.19 16.78
CA PRO A 164 -21.24 -0.53 15.42
C PRO A 164 -21.70 0.71 14.65
N GLY A 165 -21.17 0.88 13.44
CA GLY A 165 -21.57 1.93 12.52
C GLY A 165 -22.81 1.59 11.70
N PRO A 166 -23.27 2.52 10.85
CA PRO A 166 -24.53 2.38 10.10
C PRO A 166 -24.50 1.24 9.08
N ALA A 167 -23.33 0.87 8.56
CA ALA A 167 -23.18 -0.24 7.62
C ALA A 167 -23.05 -1.61 8.33
N SER A 168 -23.04 -1.65 9.68
CA SER A 168 -22.94 -2.90 10.41
C SER A 168 -24.28 -3.60 10.56
N ALA A 169 -24.47 -4.72 9.85
CA ALA A 169 -25.65 -5.57 9.99
C ALA A 169 -25.43 -6.67 11.06
N ALA A 170 -25.99 -6.47 12.26
CA ALA A 170 -25.82 -7.38 13.39
C ALA A 170 -26.18 -8.85 13.07
N GLY A 171 -27.24 -9.08 12.28
CA GLY A 171 -27.66 -10.43 11.89
C GLY A 171 -26.62 -11.17 11.03
N GLU A 172 -25.87 -10.46 10.20
CA GLU A 172 -24.82 -11.07 9.36
C GLU A 172 -23.50 -11.20 10.11
N LEU A 173 -23.17 -10.22 10.96
CA LEU A 173 -22.02 -10.28 11.85
C LEU A 173 -22.13 -11.42 12.88
N ALA A 174 -23.35 -11.91 13.16
CA ALA A 174 -23.59 -13.07 14.01
C ALA A 174 -22.88 -14.35 13.52
N ALA A 175 -22.48 -14.41 12.24
CA ALA A 175 -21.62 -15.48 11.72
C ALA A 175 -20.28 -15.60 12.45
N LEU A 176 -19.85 -14.55 13.18
CA LEU A 176 -18.61 -14.53 13.96
C LEU A 176 -18.85 -14.70 15.47
N ASN A 177 -20.09 -14.94 15.92
CA ASN A 177 -20.41 -15.14 17.34
C ASN A 177 -19.64 -16.31 17.96
N GLU A 178 -19.34 -17.35 17.18
CA GLU A 178 -18.55 -18.47 17.67
C GLU A 178 -17.11 -18.05 18.01
N ILE A 179 -16.49 -17.18 17.19
CA ILE A 179 -15.16 -16.61 17.51
C ILE A 179 -15.24 -15.83 18.82
N ILE A 180 -16.26 -14.99 18.98
CA ILE A 180 -16.47 -14.18 20.18
C ILE A 180 -16.67 -15.08 21.41
N LYS A 181 -17.47 -16.14 21.29
CA LYS A 181 -17.71 -17.11 22.37
C LYS A 181 -16.43 -17.84 22.77
N LEU A 182 -15.64 -18.32 21.80
CA LEU A 182 -14.36 -18.97 22.07
C LEU A 182 -13.38 -17.99 22.74
N ALA A 183 -13.31 -16.76 22.24
CA ALA A 183 -12.48 -15.71 22.83
C ALA A 183 -12.90 -15.38 24.26
N SER A 184 -14.20 -15.36 24.59
CA SER A 184 -14.67 -15.07 25.95
C SER A 184 -14.50 -16.24 26.92
N MET A 185 -14.73 -17.47 26.49
CA MET A 185 -14.92 -18.61 27.41
C MET A 185 -13.76 -19.61 27.46
N ARG A 186 -12.92 -19.68 26.42
CA ARG A 186 -11.91 -20.74 26.31
C ARG A 186 -10.52 -20.24 26.69
N ALA A 187 -9.81 -21.01 27.50
CA ALA A 187 -8.39 -20.80 27.75
C ALA A 187 -7.54 -21.35 26.59
N LYS A 188 -7.84 -22.58 26.15
CA LYS A 188 -7.05 -23.31 25.15
C LYS A 188 -7.91 -23.89 24.03
N LEU A 189 -7.30 -24.06 22.86
CA LEU A 189 -7.86 -24.77 21.70
C LEU A 189 -6.87 -25.82 21.20
N SER A 190 -7.35 -27.06 21.04
CA SER A 190 -6.59 -28.20 20.50
C SER A 190 -6.66 -28.27 18.97
N THR A 191 -5.75 -29.04 18.34
CA THR A 191 -5.75 -29.32 16.90
C THR A 191 -7.11 -29.83 16.42
N LYS A 192 -7.71 -30.76 17.18
CA LYS A 192 -9.00 -31.37 16.85
C LYS A 192 -10.12 -30.33 16.85
N GLU A 193 -10.15 -29.44 17.83
CA GLU A 193 -11.13 -28.34 17.87
C GLU A 193 -10.92 -27.38 16.71
N LEU A 194 -9.67 -26.96 16.43
CA LEU A 194 -9.37 -26.06 15.33
C LEU A 194 -9.75 -26.63 13.95
N ASN A 195 -9.56 -27.93 13.74
CA ASN A 195 -10.01 -28.62 12.52
C ASN A 195 -11.53 -28.53 12.32
N GLY A 196 -12.31 -28.59 13.41
CA GLY A 196 -13.77 -28.46 13.38
C GLY A 196 -14.28 -27.02 13.20
N LEU A 197 -13.38 -26.03 13.18
CA LEU A 197 -13.71 -24.61 13.11
C LEU A 197 -13.36 -23.98 11.75
N SER A 198 -13.07 -24.78 10.71
CA SER A 198 -12.58 -24.29 9.41
C SER A 198 -13.55 -23.29 8.73
N HIS A 199 -14.85 -23.31 9.05
CA HIS A 199 -15.83 -22.31 8.61
C HIS A 199 -15.57 -20.89 9.14
N LEU A 200 -14.84 -20.76 10.25
CA LEU A 200 -14.42 -19.48 10.84
C LEU A 200 -13.12 -18.94 10.23
N CYS A 201 -12.46 -19.70 9.35
CA CYS A 201 -11.21 -19.28 8.70
C CYS A 201 -11.40 -18.00 7.88
N LEU A 202 -10.37 -17.14 7.81
CA LEU A 202 -10.37 -15.92 7.00
C LEU A 202 -10.78 -16.14 5.53
N CYS A 203 -10.47 -17.30 4.95
CA CYS A 203 -10.74 -17.58 3.54
C CYS A 203 -12.22 -17.87 3.25
N GLN A 204 -13.04 -18.07 4.28
CA GLN A 204 -14.47 -18.34 4.14
C GLN A 204 -15.32 -17.07 4.05
N VAL A 205 -14.72 -15.88 4.22
CA VAL A 205 -15.45 -14.61 4.19
C VAL A 205 -16.24 -14.44 2.89
N GLY A 206 -15.74 -14.91 1.74
CA GLY A 206 -16.45 -14.80 0.46
C GLY A 206 -17.84 -15.45 0.45
N SER A 207 -18.01 -16.60 1.11
CA SER A 207 -19.27 -17.34 1.17
C SER A 207 -20.06 -17.12 2.46
N ALA A 208 -19.46 -16.53 3.49
CA ALA A 208 -20.09 -16.34 4.79
C ALA A 208 -20.98 -15.08 4.83
N PRO A 209 -22.01 -15.04 5.72
CA PRO A 209 -22.87 -13.88 5.88
C PRO A 209 -22.11 -12.59 6.22
N ASP A 210 -21.04 -12.68 7.01
CA ASP A 210 -20.21 -11.52 7.35
C ASP A 210 -19.50 -10.90 6.13
N GLY A 211 -19.24 -11.68 5.07
CA GLY A 211 -18.75 -11.14 3.81
C GLY A 211 -19.84 -10.49 2.94
N GLN A 212 -21.11 -10.91 3.08
CA GLN A 212 -22.22 -10.19 2.46
C GLN A 212 -22.35 -8.78 3.05
N ASN A 213 -22.16 -8.64 4.37
CA ASN A 213 -22.14 -7.34 5.02
C ASN A 213 -21.04 -6.44 4.44
N LEU A 214 -19.81 -6.97 4.33
CA LEU A 214 -18.69 -6.23 3.76
C LEU A 214 -18.93 -5.85 2.30
N ARG A 215 -19.46 -6.74 1.48
CA ARG A 215 -19.78 -6.41 0.08
C ARG A 215 -20.78 -5.26 0.00
N ARG A 216 -21.78 -5.20 0.88
CA ARG A 216 -22.68 -4.05 0.93
C ARG A 216 -21.96 -2.78 1.40
N ALA A 217 -21.14 -2.86 2.44
CA ALA A 217 -20.39 -1.70 2.93
C ALA A 217 -19.42 -1.13 1.88
N PHE A 218 -18.74 -1.98 1.11
CA PHE A 218 -17.83 -1.56 0.03
C PHE A 218 -18.56 -1.10 -1.23
N PHE A 219 -19.64 -1.77 -1.64
CA PHE A 219 -20.16 -1.65 -3.00
C PHE A 219 -21.66 -1.36 -3.11
N GLY A 220 -22.42 -1.54 -2.03
CA GLY A 220 -23.87 -1.33 -1.99
C GLY A 220 -24.25 0.12 -1.67
N SER A 221 -25.34 0.61 -2.26
CA SER A 221 -25.90 1.92 -1.91
C SER A 221 -26.61 1.85 -0.55
N LEU A 222 -26.14 2.64 0.43
CA LEU A 222 -26.78 2.78 1.75
C LEU A 222 -27.83 3.91 1.81
N GLY A 223 -28.14 4.58 0.69
CA GLY A 223 -28.98 5.77 0.64
C GLY A 223 -28.42 6.85 -0.28
N GLN A 224 -28.71 8.13 -0.04
CA GLN A 224 -28.22 9.25 -0.88
C GLN A 224 -26.72 9.15 -1.13
N SER A 225 -26.35 8.96 -2.40
CA SER A 225 -25.03 9.10 -3.03
C SER A 225 -23.84 8.98 -2.07
N ASP A 226 -23.44 7.76 -1.70
CA ASP A 226 -22.15 7.54 -1.04
C ASP A 226 -21.02 7.53 -2.08
N GLU A 227 -20.26 8.63 -2.12
CA GLU A 227 -19.11 8.83 -3.01
C GLU A 227 -18.07 7.72 -2.82
N VAL A 228 -17.85 7.26 -1.58
CA VAL A 228 -16.86 6.24 -1.23
C VAL A 228 -17.22 4.89 -1.85
N THR A 229 -18.46 4.45 -1.67
CA THR A 229 -18.96 3.20 -2.27
C THR A 229 -18.87 3.25 -3.79
N THR A 230 -19.22 4.39 -4.40
CA THR A 230 -19.13 4.58 -5.86
C THR A 230 -17.70 4.42 -6.35
N VAL A 231 -16.74 5.07 -5.67
CA VAL A 231 -15.31 4.98 -5.98
C VAL A 231 -14.79 3.54 -5.82
N HIS A 232 -15.13 2.85 -4.74
CA HIS A 232 -14.75 1.44 -4.53
C HIS A 232 -15.32 0.53 -5.61
N ARG A 233 -16.58 0.75 -6.01
CA ARG A 233 -17.25 0.00 -7.06
C ARG A 233 -16.56 0.16 -8.42
N LEU A 234 -16.28 1.41 -8.80
CA LEU A 234 -15.60 1.72 -10.05
C LEU A 234 -14.17 1.18 -10.05
N SER A 235 -13.42 1.35 -8.95
CA SER A 235 -12.07 0.77 -8.81
C SER A 235 -12.10 -0.76 -8.88
N ALA A 236 -13.06 -1.41 -8.22
CA ALA A 236 -13.21 -2.86 -8.31
C ALA A 236 -13.50 -3.32 -9.74
N GLY A 237 -14.37 -2.60 -10.47
CA GLY A 237 -14.66 -2.89 -11.87
C GLY A 237 -13.44 -2.78 -12.79
N VAL A 238 -12.63 -1.72 -12.63
CA VAL A 238 -11.38 -1.55 -13.39
C VAL A 238 -10.35 -2.63 -13.06
N VAL A 239 -10.14 -2.94 -11.77
CA VAL A 239 -9.23 -4.01 -11.34
C VAL A 239 -9.67 -5.37 -11.88
N VAL A 240 -10.97 -5.68 -11.81
CA VAL A 240 -11.53 -6.90 -12.39
C VAL A 240 -11.26 -6.98 -13.89
N ALA A 241 -11.48 -5.89 -14.63
CA ALA A 241 -11.24 -5.86 -16.06
C ALA A 241 -9.75 -6.05 -16.40
N ALA A 242 -8.85 -5.47 -15.60
CA ALA A 242 -7.40 -5.59 -15.80
C ALA A 242 -6.89 -7.01 -15.53
N LEU A 243 -7.47 -7.68 -14.53
CA LEU A 243 -6.96 -8.97 -14.06
C LEU A 243 -7.63 -10.17 -14.72
N ALA A 244 -8.91 -10.11 -15.10
CA ALA A 244 -9.61 -11.28 -15.62
C ALA A 244 -8.89 -11.91 -16.84
N GLY A 245 -8.54 -13.20 -16.73
CA GLY A 245 -7.80 -13.95 -17.75
C GLY A 245 -6.26 -13.88 -17.61
N GLN A 246 -5.73 -12.97 -16.79
CA GLN A 246 -4.30 -12.82 -16.54
C GLN A 246 -3.78 -13.84 -15.53
N ARG A 247 -2.46 -14.03 -15.47
CA ARG A 247 -1.86 -14.99 -14.52
C ARG A 247 -1.84 -14.38 -13.11
N THR A 248 -1.98 -15.24 -12.10
CA THR A 248 -1.98 -14.82 -10.67
C THR A 248 -0.61 -14.46 -10.12
N ASP A 249 0.45 -14.75 -10.87
CA ASP A 249 1.83 -14.38 -10.52
C ASP A 249 2.30 -13.11 -11.24
N ASP A 250 1.50 -12.55 -12.16
CA ASP A 250 1.81 -11.28 -12.82
C ASP A 250 1.58 -10.11 -11.85
N GLU A 251 2.40 -9.07 -11.94
CA GLU A 251 2.30 -7.89 -11.07
C GLU A 251 1.00 -7.11 -11.35
N VAL A 252 0.13 -6.98 -10.34
CA VAL A 252 -1.19 -6.33 -10.47
C VAL A 252 -1.05 -4.90 -10.99
N SER A 253 -0.03 -4.18 -10.51
CA SER A 253 0.22 -2.80 -10.91
C SER A 253 0.50 -2.68 -12.41
N LEU A 254 1.27 -3.61 -13.00
CA LEU A 254 1.59 -3.63 -14.43
C LEU A 254 0.38 -4.04 -15.28
N LEU A 255 -0.45 -4.96 -14.80
CA LEU A 255 -1.70 -5.32 -15.48
C LEU A 255 -2.67 -4.13 -15.52
N MET A 256 -2.81 -3.42 -14.39
CA MET A 256 -3.56 -2.17 -14.30
C MET A 256 -3.00 -1.09 -15.22
N ASP A 257 -1.69 -0.94 -15.28
CA ASP A 257 -0.98 0.02 -16.14
C ASP A 257 -1.22 -0.27 -17.62
N ARG A 258 -1.11 -1.53 -18.06
CA ARG A 258 -1.43 -1.95 -19.44
C ARG A 258 -2.87 -1.64 -19.82
N LEU A 259 -3.84 -1.96 -18.96
CA LEU A 259 -5.25 -1.66 -19.22
C LEU A 259 -5.49 -0.15 -19.29
N CYS A 260 -5.12 0.58 -18.23
CA CYS A 260 -5.53 1.97 -18.07
C CYS A 260 -4.75 2.91 -18.99
N CYS A 261 -3.45 2.68 -19.16
CA CYS A 261 -2.55 3.63 -19.83
C CYS A 261 -2.38 3.33 -21.32
N PHE A 262 -2.32 2.06 -21.71
CA PHE A 262 -1.81 1.65 -23.02
C PHE A 262 -2.78 0.77 -23.83
N THR A 263 -4.05 0.72 -23.45
CA THR A 263 -5.11 0.12 -24.29
C THR A 263 -5.69 1.21 -25.20
N PRO A 264 -5.50 1.15 -26.54
CA PRO A 264 -5.95 2.19 -27.46
C PRO A 264 -7.47 2.39 -27.44
N ASP A 265 -8.22 1.29 -27.56
CA ASP A 265 -9.69 1.30 -27.46
C ASP A 265 -10.15 0.81 -26.08
N LEU A 266 -10.09 1.72 -25.10
CA LEU A 266 -10.58 1.44 -23.76
C LEU A 266 -12.10 1.16 -23.74
N SER A 267 -12.85 1.59 -24.76
CA SER A 267 -14.30 1.38 -24.83
C SER A 267 -14.71 -0.04 -25.20
N ALA A 268 -13.88 -0.72 -25.99
CA ALA A 268 -14.05 -2.15 -26.24
C ALA A 268 -13.87 -3.01 -24.97
N VAL A 269 -12.99 -2.59 -24.05
CA VAL A 269 -12.70 -3.36 -22.81
C VAL A 269 -13.58 -2.92 -21.64
N LEU A 270 -13.88 -1.62 -21.55
CA LEU A 270 -14.74 -1.01 -20.54
C LEU A 270 -15.93 -0.34 -21.22
N PRO A 271 -17.04 -1.07 -21.47
CA PRO A 271 -18.21 -0.52 -22.16
C PRO A 271 -19.01 0.46 -21.32
N ASP A 272 -18.89 0.43 -19.98
CA ASP A 272 -19.49 1.42 -19.10
C ASP A 272 -18.68 2.74 -19.08
N ALA A 273 -19.38 3.86 -19.24
CA ALA A 273 -18.77 5.19 -19.28
C ALA A 273 -18.15 5.59 -17.93
N GLY A 274 -18.79 5.21 -16.81
CA GLY A 274 -18.27 5.47 -15.47
C GLY A 274 -16.93 4.76 -15.22
N LEU A 275 -16.85 3.48 -15.58
CA LEU A 275 -15.62 2.69 -15.51
C LEU A 275 -14.53 3.25 -16.40
N ARG A 276 -14.84 3.68 -17.63
CA ARG A 276 -13.85 4.34 -18.50
C ARG A 276 -13.30 5.61 -17.87
N LEU A 277 -14.18 6.50 -17.41
CA LEU A 277 -13.78 7.75 -16.79
C LEU A 277 -12.91 7.51 -15.56
N HIS A 278 -13.24 6.49 -14.76
CA HIS A 278 -12.45 6.12 -13.59
C HIS A 278 -11.11 5.45 -13.96
N ALA A 279 -11.06 4.65 -15.02
CA ALA A 279 -9.80 4.12 -15.55
C ALA A 279 -8.87 5.24 -16.07
N LEU A 280 -9.41 6.33 -16.61
CA LEU A 280 -8.63 7.53 -16.95
C LEU A 280 -8.04 8.23 -15.72
N ARG A 281 -8.72 8.21 -14.56
CA ARG A 281 -8.14 8.68 -13.28
C ARG A 281 -7.00 7.76 -12.82
N TRP A 282 -7.20 6.45 -12.92
CA TRP A 282 -6.15 5.46 -12.67
C TRP A 282 -4.94 5.66 -13.58
N ARG A 283 -5.14 5.95 -14.88
CA ARG A 283 -4.07 6.25 -15.83
C ARG A 283 -3.15 7.35 -15.31
N GLY A 284 -3.71 8.49 -14.89
CA GLY A 284 -2.92 9.59 -14.34
C GLY A 284 -2.12 9.17 -13.10
N ALA A 285 -2.75 8.46 -12.16
CA ALA A 285 -2.07 7.99 -10.94
C ALA A 285 -0.97 6.96 -11.22
N LEU A 286 -1.19 6.03 -12.15
CA LEU A 286 -0.24 4.97 -12.53
C LEU A 286 0.99 5.56 -13.23
N LEU A 287 0.78 6.41 -14.23
CA LEU A 287 1.87 7.13 -14.91
C LEU A 287 2.65 8.01 -13.93
N ARG A 288 1.96 8.71 -13.03
CA ARG A 288 2.60 9.52 -11.98
C ARG A 288 3.47 8.68 -11.05
N ASN A 289 3.06 7.45 -10.76
CA ASN A 289 3.78 6.56 -9.86
C ASN A 289 5.13 6.08 -10.45
N TRP A 290 5.29 6.04 -11.77
CA TRP A 290 6.58 5.79 -12.41
C TRP A 290 7.60 6.88 -12.07
N SER A 291 7.22 8.16 -12.12
CA SER A 291 8.10 9.26 -11.72
C SER A 291 8.43 9.22 -10.22
N VAL A 292 7.46 8.89 -9.36
CA VAL A 292 7.70 8.74 -7.91
C VAL A 292 8.69 7.60 -7.65
N TRP A 293 8.55 6.48 -8.36
CA TRP A 293 9.48 5.36 -8.24
C TRP A 293 10.89 5.74 -8.67
N ALA A 294 11.04 6.44 -9.80
CA ALA A 294 12.32 6.93 -10.27
C ALA A 294 13.02 7.84 -9.24
N TRP A 295 12.29 8.77 -8.61
CA TRP A 295 12.86 9.61 -7.54
C TRP A 295 13.35 8.82 -6.33
N ARG A 296 12.62 7.79 -5.92
CA ARG A 296 13.04 6.93 -4.81
C ARG A 296 14.31 6.16 -5.15
N MET A 297 14.38 5.61 -6.35
CA MET A 297 15.56 4.89 -6.83
C MET A 297 16.77 5.83 -6.96
N LEU A 298 16.58 7.04 -7.48
CA LEU A 298 17.65 8.05 -7.57
C LEU A 298 18.18 8.43 -6.19
N TRP A 299 17.28 8.63 -5.21
CA TRP A 299 17.72 8.93 -3.84
C TRP A 299 18.52 7.78 -3.25
N ALA A 300 18.01 6.56 -3.36
CA ALA A 300 18.70 5.37 -2.87
C ALA A 300 20.09 5.24 -3.51
N ALA A 301 20.19 5.39 -4.84
CA ALA A 301 21.46 5.35 -5.56
C ALA A 301 22.43 6.47 -5.14
N LEU A 302 21.92 7.68 -4.91
CA LEU A 302 22.73 8.83 -4.49
C LEU A 302 23.36 8.62 -3.10
N VAL A 303 22.61 8.06 -2.15
CA VAL A 303 23.10 7.89 -0.77
C VAL A 303 23.75 6.54 -0.49
N ASP A 304 23.66 5.57 -1.40
CA ASP A 304 24.26 4.23 -1.23
C ASP A 304 25.76 4.26 -0.88
N PRO A 305 26.61 5.11 -1.51
CA PRO A 305 28.02 5.22 -1.12
C PRO A 305 28.23 5.65 0.34
N LEU A 306 27.23 6.30 0.94
CA LEU A 306 27.27 6.82 2.31
C LEU A 306 26.89 5.76 3.37
N GLN A 307 26.67 4.50 2.98
CA GLN A 307 26.64 3.39 3.96
C GLN A 307 27.93 3.35 4.80
N LYS A 308 29.04 3.82 4.23
CA LYS A 308 30.27 4.14 4.96
C LYS A 308 30.38 5.66 5.14
N PRO A 309 30.98 6.16 6.24
CA PRO A 309 31.22 7.59 6.41
C PRO A 309 31.93 8.22 5.19
N GLY A 310 31.38 9.30 4.66
CA GLY A 310 31.87 9.97 3.45
C GLY A 310 31.28 11.36 3.25
N SER A 311 31.59 12.03 2.13
CA SER A 311 31.11 13.39 1.83
C SER A 311 30.03 13.40 0.75
N ARG A 312 29.26 14.51 0.67
CA ARG A 312 28.31 14.73 -0.45
C ARG A 312 29.02 14.66 -1.82
N ALA A 313 30.27 15.10 -1.89
CA ALA A 313 31.07 15.07 -3.12
C ALA A 313 31.36 13.63 -3.57
N ILE A 314 31.73 12.72 -2.65
CA ILE A 314 31.96 11.30 -2.96
C ILE A 314 30.66 10.64 -3.44
N ALA A 315 29.55 10.89 -2.74
CA ALA A 315 28.24 10.40 -3.14
C ALA A 315 27.84 10.89 -4.54
N THR A 316 28.02 12.19 -4.81
CA THR A 316 27.70 12.80 -6.10
C THR A 316 28.58 12.25 -7.22
N ALA A 317 29.89 12.11 -6.99
CA ALA A 317 30.82 11.53 -7.96
C ALA A 317 30.43 10.09 -8.33
N SER A 318 30.04 9.28 -7.35
CA SER A 318 29.55 7.91 -7.60
C SER A 318 28.19 7.89 -8.30
N PHE A 319 27.31 8.87 -8.03
CA PHE A 319 25.98 8.97 -8.64
C PHE A 319 26.05 9.31 -10.13
N VAL A 320 26.99 10.17 -10.53
CA VAL A 320 27.16 10.53 -11.95
C VAL A 320 28.09 9.58 -12.71
N ALA A 321 28.80 8.71 -11.99
CA ALA A 321 29.71 7.74 -12.58
C ALA A 321 28.97 6.80 -13.55
N GLY A 322 29.33 6.88 -14.83
CA GLY A 322 28.74 6.05 -15.90
C GLY A 322 27.59 6.72 -16.68
N LEU A 323 27.28 7.99 -16.41
CA LEU A 323 26.45 8.79 -17.32
C LEU A 323 27.23 9.13 -18.60
N PRO A 324 26.57 9.17 -19.78
CA PRO A 324 27.22 9.52 -21.03
C PRO A 324 27.64 11.00 -21.07
N GLU A 325 28.78 11.28 -21.73
CA GLU A 325 29.26 12.63 -22.05
C GLU A 325 28.48 13.24 -23.22
N ALA A 326 27.17 13.34 -23.06
CA ALA A 326 26.23 13.92 -24.01
C ALA A 326 25.32 14.93 -23.29
N THR A 327 24.62 15.78 -24.05
CA THR A 327 23.77 16.82 -23.45
C THR A 327 22.47 16.25 -22.89
N VAL A 328 21.89 16.93 -21.90
CA VAL A 328 20.55 16.61 -21.37
C VAL A 328 19.52 16.51 -22.49
N GLN A 329 19.50 17.45 -23.43
CA GLN A 329 18.58 17.46 -24.57
C GLN A 329 18.71 16.17 -25.39
N SER A 330 19.94 15.81 -25.81
CA SER A 330 20.16 14.66 -26.68
C SER A 330 19.76 13.33 -26.04
N VAL A 331 19.93 13.18 -24.72
CA VAL A 331 19.72 11.90 -24.02
C VAL A 331 18.35 11.79 -23.37
N LEU A 332 17.90 12.87 -22.73
CA LEU A 332 16.68 12.89 -21.91
C LEU A 332 15.50 13.57 -22.60
N VAL A 333 15.68 14.16 -23.79
CA VAL A 333 14.57 14.70 -24.58
C VAL A 333 14.45 13.98 -25.90
N ASP A 334 15.48 14.05 -26.74
CA ASP A 334 15.46 13.49 -28.09
C ASP A 334 15.71 11.97 -28.11
N GLY A 335 16.48 11.47 -27.14
CA GLY A 335 16.86 10.06 -27.03
C GLY A 335 15.84 9.16 -26.33
N LEU A 336 14.66 9.70 -25.96
CA LEU A 336 13.63 8.91 -25.29
C LEU A 336 12.87 8.00 -26.27
N PRO A 337 12.31 6.88 -25.79
CA PRO A 337 11.35 6.10 -26.57
C PRO A 337 10.13 6.95 -26.96
N PRO A 338 9.45 6.64 -28.08
CA PRO A 338 8.26 7.37 -28.50
C PRO A 338 7.18 7.30 -27.41
N LEU A 339 6.55 8.45 -27.15
CA LEU A 339 5.47 8.55 -26.15
C LEU A 339 4.09 8.32 -26.74
N THR A 340 3.95 8.53 -28.05
CA THR A 340 2.72 8.28 -28.80
C THR A 340 3.02 7.63 -30.14
N ASP A 341 2.06 6.88 -30.67
CA ASP A 341 2.08 6.38 -32.04
C ASP A 341 1.65 7.48 -33.04
N SER A 342 1.60 7.13 -34.32
CA SER A 342 1.16 8.02 -35.41
C SER A 342 -0.33 8.39 -35.36
N LEU A 343 -1.13 7.69 -34.56
CA LEU A 343 -2.55 7.92 -34.35
C LEU A 343 -2.83 8.71 -33.07
N GLY A 344 -1.78 9.04 -32.30
CA GLY A 344 -1.88 9.75 -31.02
C GLY A 344 -2.20 8.85 -29.82
N ASN A 345 -2.17 7.52 -29.96
CA ASN A 345 -2.30 6.61 -28.82
C ASN A 345 -1.02 6.63 -27.99
N LEU A 346 -1.14 6.47 -26.67
CA LEU A 346 0.01 6.42 -25.77
C LEU A 346 0.81 5.13 -25.98
N GLU A 347 2.11 5.27 -26.20
CA GLU A 347 3.08 4.17 -26.27
C GLU A 347 3.72 3.90 -24.90
N PRO A 348 4.07 2.66 -24.52
CA PRO A 348 4.54 2.32 -23.17
C PRO A 348 6.04 2.57 -22.97
N ALA A 349 6.49 3.81 -23.15
CA ALA A 349 7.90 4.21 -23.03
C ALA A 349 8.53 3.79 -21.68
N GLU A 350 7.77 3.87 -20.58
CA GLU A 350 8.20 3.44 -19.24
C GLU A 350 8.51 1.93 -19.20
N HIS A 351 7.75 1.12 -19.95
CA HIS A 351 7.98 -0.33 -20.07
C HIS A 351 9.19 -0.63 -20.94
N MET A 352 9.44 0.18 -21.97
CA MET A 352 10.63 0.06 -22.82
C MET A 352 11.91 0.33 -22.01
N VAL A 353 11.90 1.36 -21.16
CA VAL A 353 13.01 1.62 -20.23
C VAL A 353 13.17 0.47 -19.25
N LEU A 354 12.08 -0.01 -18.63
CA LEU A 354 12.12 -1.17 -17.73
C LEU A 354 12.72 -2.41 -18.41
N ALA A 355 12.33 -2.70 -19.66
CA ALA A 355 12.82 -3.84 -20.41
C ALA A 355 14.32 -3.73 -20.78
N ALA A 356 14.85 -2.51 -20.89
CA ALA A 356 16.26 -2.27 -21.15
C ALA A 356 17.16 -2.48 -19.91
N VAL A 357 16.60 -2.51 -18.70
CA VAL A 357 17.36 -2.70 -17.46
C VAL A 357 17.94 -4.12 -17.39
N ARG A 358 19.28 -4.21 -17.42
CA ARG A 358 20.03 -5.47 -17.24
C ARG A 358 20.62 -5.51 -15.83
N GLY A 359 19.88 -6.08 -14.88
CA GLY A 359 20.29 -6.17 -13.47
C GLY A 359 19.76 -5.01 -12.65
N ARG A 360 20.63 -4.18 -12.08
CA ARG A 360 20.22 -3.01 -11.29
C ARG A 360 19.88 -1.83 -12.20
N TRP A 361 18.95 -0.99 -11.74
CA TRP A 361 18.66 0.29 -12.37
C TRP A 361 19.91 1.17 -12.37
N SER A 362 20.23 1.78 -13.51
CA SER A 362 21.27 2.80 -13.61
C SER A 362 20.65 4.18 -13.39
N VAL A 363 21.46 5.17 -13.00
CA VAL A 363 21.01 6.55 -12.86
C VAL A 363 20.44 7.07 -14.17
N LEU A 364 21.02 6.71 -15.32
CA LEU A 364 20.49 7.05 -16.64
C LEU A 364 19.04 6.56 -16.84
N HIS A 365 18.76 5.27 -16.58
CA HIS A 365 17.41 4.72 -16.74
C HIS A 365 16.40 5.43 -15.82
N MET A 366 16.79 5.77 -14.60
CA MET A 366 15.93 6.50 -13.67
C MET A 366 15.66 7.94 -14.13
N LEU A 367 16.68 8.64 -14.66
CA LEU A 367 16.52 9.98 -15.24
C LEU A 367 15.62 9.96 -16.49
N GLN A 368 15.74 8.93 -17.33
CA GLN A 368 14.85 8.73 -18.48
C GLN A 368 13.39 8.56 -18.03
N LEU A 369 13.10 7.80 -16.96
CA LEU A 369 11.74 7.70 -16.41
C LEU A 369 11.19 9.05 -15.93
N LEU A 370 12.03 9.88 -15.29
CA LEU A 370 11.62 11.24 -14.91
C LEU A 370 11.32 12.10 -16.13
N ALA A 371 12.16 12.03 -17.16
CA ALA A 371 12.00 12.81 -18.37
C ALA A 371 10.79 12.40 -19.20
N ILE A 372 10.52 11.09 -19.31
CA ILE A 372 9.26 10.55 -19.86
C ILE A 372 8.08 11.16 -19.11
N GLY A 373 8.09 11.11 -17.77
CA GLY A 373 7.04 11.71 -16.95
C GLY A 373 6.86 13.22 -17.20
N ALA A 374 7.95 13.97 -17.36
CA ALA A 374 7.89 15.39 -17.67
C ALA A 374 7.18 15.67 -19.00
N GLN A 375 7.49 14.90 -20.05
CA GLN A 375 6.89 15.04 -21.38
C GLN A 375 5.43 14.56 -21.44
N ARG A 376 5.07 13.52 -20.68
CA ARG A 376 3.68 12.99 -20.58
C ARG A 376 2.65 14.07 -20.27
N ALA A 377 3.01 15.14 -19.58
CA ALA A 377 2.12 16.25 -19.28
C ALA A 377 1.49 16.91 -20.53
N ASP A 378 2.13 16.75 -21.70
CA ASP A 378 1.63 17.26 -23.00
C ASP A 378 0.89 16.19 -23.81
N ASN A 379 1.08 14.90 -23.50
CA ASN A 379 0.43 13.79 -24.20
C ASN A 379 -0.86 13.32 -23.51
N LEU A 380 -1.12 13.80 -22.30
CA LEU A 380 -2.33 13.50 -21.54
C LEU A 380 -3.32 14.65 -21.66
N ASP A 381 -4.62 14.32 -21.67
CA ASP A 381 -5.72 15.27 -21.69
C ASP A 381 -6.76 14.99 -20.61
N GLY A 382 -7.69 15.95 -20.44
CA GLY A 382 -8.83 15.88 -19.55
C GLY A 382 -8.53 15.26 -18.17
N VAL A 383 -9.34 14.26 -17.80
CA VAL A 383 -9.28 13.62 -16.47
C VAL A 383 -7.94 12.91 -16.21
N SER A 384 -7.30 12.35 -17.24
CA SER A 384 -6.00 11.71 -17.06
C SER A 384 -4.91 12.72 -16.77
N ARG A 385 -4.91 13.86 -17.46
CA ARG A 385 -3.97 14.96 -17.20
C ARG A 385 -4.18 15.58 -15.83
N ASP A 386 -5.45 15.83 -15.46
CA ASP A 386 -5.80 16.40 -14.16
C ASP A 386 -5.35 15.49 -13.02
N ALA A 387 -5.54 14.16 -13.17
CA ALA A 387 -5.03 13.19 -12.21
C ALA A 387 -3.49 13.15 -12.21
N PHE A 388 -2.83 13.12 -13.37
CA PHE A 388 -1.36 13.04 -13.46
C PHE A 388 -0.64 14.24 -12.83
N LEU A 389 -1.16 15.45 -13.07
CA LEU A 389 -0.62 16.70 -12.55
C LEU A 389 -1.17 17.07 -11.17
N ARG A 390 -2.03 16.23 -10.58
CA ARG A 390 -2.55 16.47 -9.24
C ARG A 390 -1.40 16.49 -8.25
N PHE A 391 -1.38 17.51 -7.39
CA PHE A 391 -0.34 17.73 -6.39
C PHE A 391 1.07 18.01 -6.95
N ASP A 392 1.21 18.35 -8.23
CA ASP A 392 2.50 18.66 -8.86
C ASP A 392 3.22 19.86 -8.19
N GLN A 393 2.46 20.81 -7.66
CA GLN A 393 2.95 21.97 -6.92
C GLN A 393 3.72 21.60 -5.62
N THR A 394 3.65 20.35 -5.16
CA THR A 394 4.34 19.90 -3.94
C THR A 394 5.86 19.73 -4.09
N GLY A 395 6.36 19.82 -5.33
CA GLY A 395 7.80 19.80 -5.68
C GLY A 395 8.27 18.45 -6.23
N LEU A 396 9.30 18.47 -7.08
CA LEU A 396 9.83 17.29 -7.80
C LEU A 396 8.77 16.54 -8.64
N GLY A 397 7.70 17.20 -9.07
CA GLY A 397 6.73 16.62 -10.00
C GLY A 397 7.04 16.87 -11.47
N PRO A 398 6.15 16.49 -12.42
CA PRO A 398 6.48 16.49 -13.84
C PRO A 398 6.80 17.90 -14.35
N SER A 399 6.10 18.94 -13.86
CA SER A 399 6.43 20.32 -14.25
C SER A 399 7.75 20.81 -13.66
N TRP A 400 8.16 20.28 -12.50
CA TRP A 400 9.48 20.59 -11.93
C TRP A 400 10.59 19.96 -12.78
N VAL A 401 10.44 18.68 -13.15
CA VAL A 401 11.41 17.97 -13.99
C VAL A 401 11.50 18.63 -15.37
N ARG A 402 10.35 19.03 -15.95
CA ARG A 402 10.33 19.77 -17.21
C ARG A 402 11.20 21.02 -17.17
N LYS A 403 11.02 21.86 -16.13
CA LYS A 403 11.84 23.07 -15.96
C LYS A 403 13.33 22.74 -15.82
N TRP A 404 13.66 21.67 -15.11
CA TRP A 404 15.04 21.20 -14.98
C TRP A 404 15.62 20.77 -16.35
N LEU A 405 14.87 20.00 -17.15
CA LEU A 405 15.29 19.62 -18.50
C LEU A 405 15.49 20.83 -19.41
N GLU A 406 14.59 21.82 -19.37
CA GLU A 406 14.68 23.04 -20.18
C GLU A 406 15.87 23.92 -19.75
N GLN A 407 16.12 24.06 -18.46
CA GLN A 407 17.21 24.89 -17.92
C GLN A 407 18.59 24.30 -18.20
N ASP A 408 18.70 22.96 -18.18
CA ASP A 408 19.96 22.25 -18.33
C ASP A 408 20.12 21.61 -19.72
N ALA A 409 19.27 21.95 -20.70
CA ALA A 409 19.18 21.28 -22.02
C ALA A 409 20.54 21.10 -22.72
N ASP A 410 21.33 22.16 -22.78
CA ASP A 410 22.64 22.18 -23.45
C ASP A 410 23.80 21.72 -22.54
N ARG A 411 23.56 21.47 -21.26
CA ARG A 411 24.61 21.06 -20.31
C ARG A 411 24.95 19.57 -20.51
N PRO A 412 26.22 19.17 -20.28
CA PRO A 412 26.58 17.77 -20.14
C PRO A 412 25.73 17.09 -19.06
N LEU A 413 25.22 15.90 -19.37
CA LEU A 413 24.34 15.14 -18.48
C LEU A 413 24.98 14.85 -17.10
N PRO A 414 26.29 14.51 -16.98
CA PRO A 414 26.93 14.35 -15.68
C PRO A 414 26.87 15.62 -14.82
N ASP A 415 27.07 16.80 -15.41
CA ASP A 415 27.05 18.09 -14.70
C ASP A 415 25.64 18.47 -14.24
N ALA A 416 24.63 18.24 -15.09
CA ALA A 416 23.23 18.46 -14.74
C ALA A 416 22.79 17.50 -13.61
N ALA A 417 23.18 16.23 -13.69
CA ALA A 417 22.89 15.22 -12.67
C ALA A 417 23.61 15.52 -11.34
N ALA A 418 24.82 16.07 -11.37
CA ALA A 418 25.52 16.53 -10.16
C ALA A 418 24.77 17.70 -9.48
N SER A 419 24.23 18.63 -10.27
CA SER A 419 23.36 19.70 -9.77
C SER A 419 22.08 19.14 -9.14
N LEU A 420 21.45 18.16 -9.80
CA LEU A 420 20.26 17.47 -9.31
C LEU A 420 20.50 16.76 -7.97
N ALA A 421 21.67 16.12 -7.80
CA ALA A 421 22.05 15.52 -6.53
C ALA A 421 22.10 16.55 -5.38
N GLY A 422 22.59 17.76 -5.66
CA GLY A 422 22.56 18.89 -4.73
C GLY A 422 21.15 19.29 -4.32
N GLU A 423 20.22 19.37 -5.27
CA GLU A 423 18.80 19.64 -5.03
C GLU A 423 18.14 18.54 -4.18
N MET A 424 18.46 17.28 -4.45
CA MET A 424 17.94 16.14 -3.68
C MET A 424 18.42 16.16 -2.22
N PHE A 425 19.70 16.44 -1.97
CA PHE A 425 20.21 16.62 -0.60
C PHE A 425 19.51 17.77 0.12
N THR A 426 19.36 18.92 -0.56
CA THR A 426 18.68 20.10 0.00
C THR A 426 17.22 19.80 0.31
N ARG A 427 16.52 19.11 -0.59
CA ARG A 427 15.13 18.68 -0.40
C ARG A 427 15.00 17.72 0.78
N ALA A 428 15.86 16.71 0.86
CA ALA A 428 15.87 15.75 1.96
C ALA A 428 16.05 16.43 3.32
N GLU A 429 17.01 17.36 3.41
CA GLU A 429 17.25 18.14 4.62
C GLU A 429 16.02 18.98 4.99
N LYS A 430 15.41 19.68 4.02
CA LYS A 430 14.20 20.49 4.24
C LYS A 430 13.04 19.64 4.74
N VAL A 431 12.77 18.48 4.14
CA VAL A 431 11.70 17.57 4.54
C VAL A 431 11.94 17.04 5.96
N SER A 432 13.16 16.65 6.29
CA SER A 432 13.50 16.20 7.64
C SER A 432 13.37 17.31 8.68
N ARG A 433 13.72 18.57 8.34
CA ARG A 433 13.49 19.74 9.22
C ARG A 433 12.00 20.00 9.44
N GLN A 434 11.17 19.91 8.41
CA GLN A 434 9.71 20.07 8.53
C GLN A 434 9.06 18.99 9.40
N LYS A 435 9.66 17.79 9.47
CA LYS A 435 9.20 16.67 10.28
C LYS A 435 9.83 16.65 11.68
N MET A 436 10.61 17.67 12.07
CA MET A 436 11.21 17.73 13.40
C MET A 436 10.13 17.83 14.48
N GLN A 437 10.36 17.15 15.59
CA GLN A 437 9.42 17.14 16.72
C GLN A 437 10.18 17.27 18.05
N TRP A 438 9.62 18.02 18.98
CA TRP A 438 10.10 18.00 20.37
C TRP A 438 9.61 16.72 21.05
N THR A 439 10.54 15.99 21.65
CA THR A 439 10.24 14.80 22.45
C THR A 439 10.69 15.02 23.89
N ARG A 440 10.28 14.13 24.80
CA ARG A 440 10.77 14.11 26.19
C ARG A 440 12.30 13.98 26.30
N ARG A 441 12.99 13.56 25.23
CA ARG A 441 14.45 13.40 25.14
C ARG A 441 15.15 14.52 24.38
N GLY A 442 14.43 15.54 23.90
CA GLY A 442 14.96 16.66 23.13
C GLY A 442 14.39 16.77 21.71
N LEU A 443 14.96 17.67 20.90
CA LEU A 443 14.56 17.87 19.51
C LEU A 443 14.98 16.68 18.65
N ARG A 444 14.02 16.14 17.92
CA ARG A 444 14.18 14.94 17.10
C ARG A 444 14.06 15.29 15.62
N MET A 445 15.04 14.85 14.82
CA MET A 445 15.01 14.97 13.36
C MET A 445 14.92 13.57 12.72
N PRO A 446 13.82 13.24 12.04
CA PRO A 446 13.69 11.96 11.35
C PRO A 446 14.46 11.98 10.03
N THR A 447 15.62 11.33 10.01
CA THR A 447 16.50 11.16 8.83
C THR A 447 17.40 9.93 9.00
N ARG A 448 17.66 9.21 7.90
CA ARG A 448 18.67 8.13 7.85
C ARG A 448 20.05 8.68 7.64
N LEU A 449 20.17 9.86 7.03
CA LEU A 449 21.44 10.51 6.78
C LEU A 449 21.87 11.28 8.04
N ARG A 450 22.98 10.87 8.64
CA ARG A 450 23.56 11.42 9.86
C ARG A 450 24.86 12.14 9.58
N THR A 451 25.12 13.20 10.33
CA THR A 451 26.43 13.86 10.37
C THR A 451 27.27 13.27 11.50
N ILE A 452 28.49 12.84 11.19
CA ILE A 452 29.48 12.30 12.12
C ILE A 452 30.78 13.06 11.91
N GLY A 453 31.10 14.00 12.80
CA GLY A 453 32.20 14.95 12.56
C GLY A 453 31.90 15.83 11.34
N ASP A 454 32.77 15.77 10.35
CA ASP A 454 32.66 16.43 9.03
C ASP A 454 32.08 15.50 7.93
N GLN A 455 31.77 14.25 8.28
CA GLN A 455 31.30 13.23 7.34
C GLN A 455 29.79 12.96 7.47
N LEU A 456 29.22 12.38 6.42
CA LEU A 456 27.87 11.85 6.36
C LEU A 456 27.90 10.33 6.41
N ARG A 457 26.93 9.74 7.12
CA ARG A 457 26.70 8.30 7.14
C ARG A 457 25.20 8.01 7.03
N LEU A 458 24.85 7.07 6.16
CA LEU A 458 23.51 6.52 6.03
C LEU A 458 23.30 5.42 7.08
N GLU A 459 22.22 5.53 7.87
CA GLU A 459 21.79 4.51 8.80
C GLU A 459 20.77 3.56 8.16
N GLY A 460 21.19 2.32 7.93
CA GLY A 460 20.39 1.31 7.22
C GLY A 460 20.30 1.57 5.72
N GLU A 461 19.35 0.91 5.06
CA GLU A 461 19.17 1.00 3.60
C GLU A 461 17.97 1.87 3.24
N GLU A 462 18.09 2.70 2.20
CA GLU A 462 16.94 3.40 1.61
C GLU A 462 16.15 2.46 0.70
N GLY A 463 14.82 2.55 0.78
CA GLY A 463 13.94 1.66 0.02
C GLY A 463 13.73 2.13 -1.41
N ASP A 464 14.20 1.34 -2.38
CA ASP A 464 14.07 1.57 -3.83
C ASP A 464 12.76 1.06 -4.45
N GLY A 465 11.94 0.33 -3.69
CA GLY A 465 10.68 -0.23 -4.17
C GLY A 465 9.64 0.82 -4.57
N ARG A 466 8.72 0.44 -5.48
CA ARG A 466 7.60 1.28 -5.93
C ARG A 466 6.76 1.77 -4.74
N ALA A 467 6.35 3.03 -4.78
CA ALA A 467 5.35 3.53 -3.84
C ALA A 467 4.02 2.81 -4.10
N SER A 468 3.36 2.38 -3.03
CA SER A 468 2.16 1.55 -3.15
C SER A 468 0.93 2.40 -3.44
N LEU A 469 0.32 2.18 -4.61
CA LEU A 469 -1.05 2.58 -4.90
C LEU A 469 -2.10 1.69 -4.21
N ARG A 470 -1.66 0.75 -3.35
CA ARG A 470 -2.49 -0.16 -2.55
C ARG A 470 -3.35 -1.14 -3.37
N LEU A 471 -3.07 -1.26 -4.67
CA LEU A 471 -3.71 -2.18 -5.61
C LEU A 471 -3.59 -3.65 -5.18
N GLU A 472 -2.43 -4.08 -4.69
CA GLU A 472 -2.22 -5.45 -4.19
C GLU A 472 -3.12 -5.76 -3.00
N THR A 473 -3.19 -4.84 -2.02
CA THR A 473 -4.07 -4.97 -0.86
C THR A 473 -5.54 -4.98 -1.27
N PHE A 474 -5.94 -4.07 -2.14
CA PHE A 474 -7.32 -4.01 -2.61
C PHE A 474 -7.70 -5.28 -3.40
N THR A 475 -6.82 -5.76 -4.27
CA THR A 475 -6.99 -7.03 -5.00
C THR A 475 -7.13 -8.22 -4.06
N SER A 476 -6.34 -8.28 -2.99
CA SER A 476 -6.46 -9.30 -1.94
C SER A 476 -7.84 -9.26 -1.26
N VAL A 477 -8.37 -8.07 -0.96
CA VAL A 477 -9.73 -7.90 -0.40
C VAL A 477 -10.80 -8.32 -1.40
N LEU A 478 -10.70 -7.90 -2.67
CA LEU A 478 -11.62 -8.27 -3.74
C LEU A 478 -11.66 -9.79 -3.96
N HIS A 479 -10.51 -10.46 -3.89
CA HIS A 479 -10.41 -11.92 -4.00
C HIS A 479 -11.11 -12.60 -2.83
N GLN A 480 -10.80 -12.20 -1.58
CA GLN A 480 -11.42 -12.76 -0.39
C GLN A 480 -12.95 -12.57 -0.36
N LEU A 481 -13.45 -11.42 -0.84
CA LEU A 481 -14.88 -11.13 -0.90
C LEU A 481 -15.59 -11.81 -2.09
N GLY A 482 -14.87 -12.52 -2.97
CA GLY A 482 -15.43 -13.18 -4.14
C GLY A 482 -15.85 -12.23 -5.27
N ILE A 483 -15.31 -11.01 -5.30
CA ILE A 483 -15.43 -10.09 -6.44
C ILE A 483 -14.50 -10.53 -7.58
N LEU A 484 -13.29 -10.93 -7.18
CA LEU A 484 -12.32 -11.64 -7.99
C LEU A 484 -12.28 -13.12 -7.57
N GLY A 485 -12.05 -13.99 -8.53
CA GLY A 485 -11.78 -15.40 -8.29
C GLY A 485 -10.49 -15.82 -8.96
N VAL A 486 -10.10 -17.07 -8.74
CA VAL A 486 -9.04 -17.73 -9.50
C VAL A 486 -9.54 -19.04 -10.08
N THR A 487 -8.98 -19.46 -11.20
CA THR A 487 -9.26 -20.76 -11.83
C THR A 487 -9.03 -21.91 -10.85
N LYS A 488 -9.59 -23.10 -11.13
CA LYS A 488 -9.43 -24.28 -10.24
C LYS A 488 -7.97 -24.63 -9.94
N ASN A 489 -7.06 -24.41 -10.89
CA ASN A 489 -5.62 -24.60 -10.73
C ASN A 489 -4.88 -23.43 -10.05
N GLY A 490 -5.59 -22.34 -9.73
CA GLY A 490 -5.06 -21.15 -9.05
C GLY A 490 -4.11 -20.29 -9.88
N ARG A 491 -4.00 -20.54 -11.20
CA ARG A 491 -2.99 -19.89 -12.06
C ARG A 491 -3.47 -18.64 -12.77
N GLN A 492 -4.78 -18.47 -12.95
CA GLN A 492 -5.35 -17.32 -13.63
C GLN A 492 -6.43 -16.67 -12.79
N TRP A 493 -6.47 -15.35 -12.85
CA TRP A 493 -7.55 -14.54 -12.32
C TRP A 493 -8.81 -14.74 -13.16
N MET A 494 -9.97 -14.71 -12.50
CA MET A 494 -11.27 -14.75 -13.16
C MET A 494 -12.25 -13.83 -12.46
N ARG A 495 -13.35 -13.51 -13.15
CA ARG A 495 -14.48 -12.81 -12.55
C ARG A 495 -15.06 -13.65 -11.42
N GLY A 496 -15.22 -13.06 -10.24
CA GLY A 496 -15.85 -13.73 -9.10
C GLY A 496 -17.38 -13.71 -9.19
N PRO A 497 -18.08 -14.52 -8.38
CA PRO A 497 -19.54 -14.63 -8.41
C PRO A 497 -20.28 -13.39 -7.87
N HIS A 498 -19.59 -12.49 -7.15
CA HIS A 498 -20.21 -11.36 -6.47
C HIS A 498 -19.86 -10.01 -7.09
N GLN A 499 -19.64 -9.94 -8.40
CA GLN A 499 -19.26 -8.69 -9.06
C GLN A 499 -20.24 -7.56 -8.72
N PRO A 500 -19.73 -6.37 -8.37
CA PRO A 500 -20.62 -5.25 -8.13
C PRO A 500 -21.27 -4.83 -9.46
N GLN A 501 -22.57 -4.55 -9.43
CA GLN A 501 -23.28 -4.03 -10.60
C GLN A 501 -22.85 -2.58 -10.84
N ALA A 502 -22.40 -2.25 -12.06
CA ALA A 502 -21.93 -0.89 -12.39
C ALA A 502 -23.03 0.18 -12.22
N HIS A 503 -24.30 -0.21 -12.35
CA HIS A 503 -25.48 0.66 -12.24
C HIS A 503 -26.39 0.15 -11.12
N ALA A 504 -26.14 0.57 -9.89
CA ALA A 504 -27.04 0.39 -8.75
C ALA A 504 -27.10 1.68 -7.94
#